data_AF-A0A5C3FNR8-F1
#
_entry.id   AF-A0A5C3FNR8-F1
#
_cell.length_a   1.000
_cell.length_b   1.000
_cell.length_c   1.000
_cell.angle_alpha   90.00
_cell.angle_beta   90.00
_cell.angle_gamma   90.00
#
_symmetry.space_group_name_H-M   'P 1'
#
loop_
_entity.id
_entity.type
_entity.pdbx_description
1 polymer ?
#
loop_
_entity_poly.entity_id
_entity_poly.type
_entity_poly.pdbx_seq_one_letter_code
_entity_poly.pdbx_strand_id
1 'polypeptide(L)'
;MRCGLRPHLATPPRLARGFTTTQRVFAPTNAVTAKVLGDTRVLATYEGPLSATFRRLKLFSLGSLALASVLTPVLLLAPGEISMAGRVGLCITALATSGVSTALIAWIGTPYVGTMRLLATPQHQHVMELNTLDWRLRKQTTLVYEPAFLRPTSRPFAAWELTNSAPAPRDVPATETTTKVAETIDDKTGTSKGTWAVTYAPAADDGGASAKVVVKGKPTRYFNVHEELLGQDWQVLG
;
A
#
# COMPACT_ATOMS: atom_id res chain seq x y z
N MET A 1 6.97 -74.41 -20.07
CA MET A 1 7.04 -73.24 -19.17
C MET A 1 7.15 -71.98 -20.02
N ARG A 2 6.04 -71.26 -20.22
CA ARG A 2 6.00 -69.98 -20.95
C ARG A 2 6.33 -68.87 -19.96
N CYS A 3 7.49 -68.22 -20.12
CA CYS A 3 7.86 -67.03 -19.37
C CYS A 3 7.68 -65.80 -20.28
N GLY A 4 6.95 -64.80 -19.77
CA GLY A 4 6.30 -63.76 -20.54
C GLY A 4 7.18 -62.57 -20.92
N LEU A 5 6.85 -61.99 -22.07
CA LEU A 5 7.21 -60.64 -22.49
C LEU A 5 6.61 -59.57 -21.55
N ARG A 6 7.41 -58.57 -21.19
CA ARG A 6 6.94 -57.23 -20.81
C ARG A 6 7.68 -56.19 -21.66
N PRO A 7 6.98 -55.30 -22.38
CA PRO A 7 7.61 -54.21 -23.12
C PRO A 7 7.97 -53.04 -22.20
N HIS A 8 9.15 -52.46 -22.43
CA HIS A 8 9.63 -51.21 -21.85
C HIS A 8 8.73 -50.04 -22.27
N LEU A 9 8.07 -49.40 -21.29
CA LEU A 9 7.43 -48.08 -21.47
C LEU A 9 8.49 -47.00 -21.25
N ALA A 10 8.87 -46.33 -22.34
CA ALA A 10 9.68 -45.13 -22.32
C ALA A 10 8.89 -43.97 -21.68
N THR A 11 9.44 -43.37 -20.62
CA THR A 11 8.90 -42.16 -19.98
C THR A 11 9.44 -40.94 -20.73
N PRO A 12 8.60 -40.01 -21.22
CA PRO A 12 9.11 -38.79 -21.86
C PRO A 12 9.68 -37.82 -20.79
N PRO A 13 10.72 -37.05 -21.12
CA PRO A 13 11.29 -36.06 -20.20
C PRO A 13 10.29 -34.94 -19.93
N ARG A 14 9.98 -34.72 -18.64
CA ARG A 14 9.25 -33.54 -18.16
C ARG A 14 10.04 -32.29 -18.53
N LEU A 15 9.52 -31.52 -19.47
CA LEU A 15 9.95 -30.14 -19.72
C LEU A 15 9.66 -29.31 -18.46
N ALA A 16 10.68 -29.11 -17.64
CA ALA A 16 10.65 -28.09 -16.59
C ALA A 16 10.57 -26.72 -17.28
N ARG A 17 9.36 -26.16 -17.36
CA ARG A 17 9.17 -24.72 -17.60
C ARG A 17 9.68 -23.98 -16.37
N GLY A 18 10.98 -23.70 -16.35
CA GLY A 18 11.53 -22.66 -15.50
C GLY A 18 10.93 -21.34 -15.95
N PHE A 19 10.01 -20.78 -15.17
CA PHE A 19 9.64 -19.38 -15.29
C PHE A 19 10.86 -18.58 -14.86
N THR A 20 11.68 -18.18 -15.83
CA THR A 20 12.75 -17.23 -15.61
C THR A 20 12.11 -15.89 -15.32
N THR A 21 11.89 -15.59 -14.03
CA THR A 21 11.54 -14.25 -13.56
C THR A 21 12.62 -13.30 -14.05
N THR A 22 12.30 -12.56 -15.11
CA THR A 22 13.15 -11.49 -15.61
C THR A 22 13.04 -10.36 -14.60
N GLN A 23 13.94 -10.36 -13.61
CA GLN A 23 14.12 -9.26 -12.69
C GLN A 23 14.73 -8.10 -13.49
N ARG A 24 13.88 -7.23 -14.06
CA ARG A 24 14.32 -5.96 -14.63
C ARG A 24 14.79 -5.07 -13.49
N VAL A 25 16.09 -5.11 -13.21
CA VAL A 25 16.75 -4.14 -12.36
C VAL A 25 16.86 -2.82 -13.13
N PHE A 26 16.64 -1.71 -12.41
CA PHE A 26 16.70 -0.29 -12.79
C PHE A 26 15.40 0.34 -13.31
N ALA A 27 14.55 0.72 -12.37
CA ALA A 27 13.71 1.90 -12.48
C ALA A 27 14.30 3.04 -11.63
N PRO A 28 14.27 4.30 -12.10
CA PRO A 28 14.87 5.42 -11.40
C PRO A 28 14.33 5.55 -9.98
N THR A 29 15.22 5.93 -9.06
CA THR A 29 14.89 6.32 -7.70
C THR A 29 13.71 7.30 -7.74
N ASN A 30 12.63 6.99 -7.01
CA ASN A 30 11.48 7.86 -6.93
C ASN A 30 12.01 9.24 -6.46
N ALA A 31 11.70 10.33 -7.19
CA ALA A 31 12.32 11.64 -6.92
C ALA A 31 12.09 12.12 -5.47
N VAL A 32 10.98 11.71 -4.87
CA VAL A 32 10.65 11.92 -3.46
C VAL A 32 11.62 11.15 -2.55
N THR A 33 11.82 9.87 -2.81
CA THR A 33 12.74 9.01 -2.06
C THR A 33 14.19 9.51 -2.18
N ALA A 34 14.63 9.90 -3.39
CA ALA A 34 15.97 10.46 -3.60
C ALA A 34 16.19 11.75 -2.80
N LYS A 35 15.15 12.59 -2.69
CA LYS A 35 15.19 13.83 -1.90
C LYS A 35 15.28 13.56 -0.39
N VAL A 36 14.67 12.49 0.10
CA VAL A 36 14.59 12.19 1.55
C VAL A 36 15.78 11.34 2.03
N LEU A 37 16.16 10.31 1.28
CA LEU A 37 17.16 9.32 1.69
C LEU A 37 18.52 9.47 1.00
N GLY A 38 18.63 10.33 -0.02
CA GLY A 38 19.87 10.49 -0.78
C GLY A 38 20.21 9.27 -1.66
N ASP A 39 21.49 8.93 -1.75
CA ASP A 39 21.98 7.81 -2.55
C ASP A 39 21.59 6.47 -1.91
N THR A 40 20.56 5.83 -2.46
CA THR A 40 20.00 4.58 -1.93
C THR A 40 20.07 3.49 -2.99
N ARG A 41 20.46 2.29 -2.55
CA ARG A 41 20.48 1.12 -3.43
C ARG A 41 19.17 0.36 -3.29
N VAL A 42 18.51 0.09 -4.41
CA VAL A 42 17.31 -0.75 -4.44
C VAL A 42 17.74 -2.21 -4.32
N LEU A 43 17.29 -2.87 -3.25
CA LEU A 43 17.55 -4.29 -3.01
C LEU A 43 16.49 -5.17 -3.67
N ALA A 44 15.21 -4.82 -3.48
CA ALA A 44 14.09 -5.58 -4.00
C ALA A 44 12.96 -4.64 -4.45
N THR A 45 12.17 -5.07 -5.42
CA THR A 45 10.97 -4.37 -5.89
C THR A 45 9.81 -5.36 -5.98
N TYR A 46 8.66 -4.93 -5.47
CA TYR A 46 7.38 -5.61 -5.53
C TYR A 46 6.40 -4.77 -6.34
N GLU A 47 5.64 -5.42 -7.20
CA GLU A 47 4.58 -4.81 -8.00
C GLU A 47 3.25 -5.52 -7.71
N GLY A 48 2.25 -4.74 -7.30
CA GLY A 48 0.93 -5.28 -7.01
C GLY A 48 0.20 -5.68 -8.30
N PRO A 49 -0.28 -6.92 -8.43
CA PRO A 49 -0.86 -7.43 -9.68
C PRO A 49 -2.16 -6.71 -10.09
N LEU A 50 -2.87 -6.14 -9.12
CA LEU A 50 -4.15 -5.45 -9.31
C LEU A 50 -4.01 -3.92 -9.30
N SER A 51 -2.79 -3.38 -9.24
CA SER A 51 -2.54 -1.93 -9.15
C SER A 51 -3.20 -1.16 -10.30
N ALA A 52 -3.01 -1.63 -11.54
CA ALA A 52 -3.63 -1.05 -12.72
C ALA A 52 -5.16 -1.19 -12.72
N THR A 53 -5.68 -2.33 -12.25
CA THR A 53 -7.11 -2.62 -12.16
C THR A 53 -7.79 -1.68 -11.18
N PHE A 54 -7.27 -1.54 -9.96
CA PHE A 54 -7.81 -0.60 -8.96
C PHE A 54 -7.78 0.85 -9.46
N ARG A 55 -6.70 1.25 -10.15
CA ARG A 55 -6.62 2.60 -10.74
C ARG A 55 -7.71 2.83 -11.78
N ARG A 56 -7.92 1.87 -12.70
CA ARG A 56 -8.96 1.94 -13.73
C ARG A 56 -10.37 1.94 -13.12
N LEU A 57 -10.62 1.11 -12.12
CA LEU A 57 -11.90 1.07 -11.41
C LEU A 57 -12.21 2.41 -10.74
N LYS A 58 -11.26 2.99 -9.99
CA LYS A 58 -11.47 4.32 -9.38
C LYS A 58 -11.69 5.41 -10.43
N LEU A 59 -10.92 5.39 -11.53
CA LEU A 59 -11.07 6.37 -12.62
C LEU A 59 -12.45 6.27 -13.27
N PHE A 60 -12.91 5.05 -13.54
CA PHE A 60 -14.22 4.81 -14.13
C PHE A 60 -15.35 5.29 -13.22
N SER A 61 -15.33 4.95 -11.93
CA SER A 61 -16.33 5.41 -10.97
C SER A 61 -16.36 6.94 -10.82
N LEU A 62 -15.19 7.58 -10.74
CA LEU A 62 -15.09 9.05 -10.70
C LEU A 62 -15.59 9.69 -12.00
N GLY A 63 -15.30 9.08 -13.14
CA GLY A 63 -15.80 9.52 -14.45
C GLY A 63 -17.32 9.47 -14.52
N SER A 64 -17.92 8.35 -14.10
CA SER A 64 -19.39 8.19 -14.05
C SER A 64 -20.04 9.18 -13.09
N LEU A 65 -19.44 9.42 -11.92
CA LEU A 65 -19.93 10.42 -10.96
C LEU A 65 -19.81 11.85 -11.51
N ALA A 66 -18.72 12.17 -12.20
CA ALA A 66 -18.53 13.47 -12.82
C ALA A 66 -19.55 13.68 -13.95
N LEU A 67 -19.77 12.68 -14.80
CA LEU A 67 -20.77 12.73 -15.86
C LEU A 67 -22.18 12.91 -15.28
N ALA A 68 -22.54 12.14 -14.25
CA ALA A 68 -23.82 12.30 -13.55
C ALA A 68 -23.98 13.72 -12.98
N SER A 69 -22.93 14.25 -12.33
CA SER A 69 -22.92 15.59 -11.75
C SER A 69 -23.10 16.69 -12.80
N VAL A 70 -22.58 16.50 -14.01
CA VAL A 70 -22.74 17.45 -15.14
C VAL A 70 -24.11 17.30 -15.81
N LEU A 71 -24.67 16.09 -15.90
CA LEU A 71 -25.98 15.84 -16.51
C LEU A 71 -27.15 16.23 -15.61
N THR A 72 -27.00 16.15 -14.28
CA THR A 72 -28.04 16.55 -13.31
C THR A 72 -28.62 17.94 -13.57
N PRO A 73 -27.84 19.03 -13.71
CA PRO A 73 -28.40 20.36 -13.98
C PRO A 73 -29.14 20.42 -15.33
N VAL A 74 -28.68 19.68 -16.34
CA VAL A 74 -29.36 19.60 -17.65
C VAL A 74 -30.74 18.95 -17.49
N LEU A 75 -30.85 17.86 -16.72
CA LEU A 75 -32.11 17.16 -16.45
C LEU A 75 -33.09 18.00 -15.62
N LEU A 76 -32.58 18.85 -14.74
CA LEU A 76 -33.42 19.77 -13.96
C LEU A 76 -34.01 20.87 -14.85
N LEU A 77 -33.24 21.41 -15.79
CA LEU A 77 -33.65 22.49 -16.68
C LEU A 77 -34.45 22.03 -17.92
N ALA A 78 -34.38 20.75 -18.30
CA ALA A 78 -35.08 20.23 -19.47
C ALA A 78 -36.61 20.35 -19.35
N PRO A 79 -37.35 20.77 -20.40
CA PRO A 79 -38.81 20.75 -20.38
C PRO A 79 -39.34 19.32 -20.25
N GLY A 80 -40.37 19.09 -19.45
CA GLY A 80 -40.89 17.74 -19.19
C GLY A 80 -42.09 17.74 -18.24
N GLU A 81 -42.91 16.70 -18.34
CA GLU A 81 -44.20 16.60 -17.62
C GLU A 81 -44.06 16.29 -16.13
N ILE A 82 -42.87 15.91 -15.68
CA ILE A 82 -42.59 15.57 -14.28
C ILE A 82 -42.50 16.85 -13.45
N SER A 83 -43.20 16.86 -12.31
CA SER A 83 -43.13 17.94 -11.31
C SER A 83 -41.69 18.19 -10.86
N MET A 84 -41.40 19.45 -10.53
CA MET A 84 -40.03 19.84 -10.19
C MET A 84 -39.50 19.11 -8.94
N ALA A 85 -40.38 18.80 -7.99
CA ALA A 85 -40.07 17.95 -6.84
C ALA A 85 -39.66 16.52 -7.25
N GLY A 86 -40.35 15.92 -8.23
CA GLY A 86 -40.01 14.60 -8.75
C GLY A 86 -38.62 14.56 -9.39
N ARG A 87 -38.27 15.59 -10.18
CA ARG A 87 -36.96 15.69 -10.82
C ARG A 87 -35.83 15.86 -9.82
N VAL A 88 -36.02 16.71 -8.82
CA VAL A 88 -35.05 16.91 -7.72
C VAL A 88 -34.85 15.60 -6.96
N GLY A 89 -35.95 14.90 -6.62
CA GLY A 89 -35.88 13.59 -5.96
C GLY A 89 -35.06 12.58 -6.77
N LEU A 90 -35.35 12.44 -8.06
CA LEU A 90 -34.62 11.53 -8.95
C LEU A 90 -33.12 11.87 -9.05
N CYS A 91 -32.79 13.15 -9.19
CA CYS A 91 -31.40 13.61 -9.28
C CYS A 91 -30.63 13.33 -7.98
N ILE A 92 -31.23 13.62 -6.82
CA ILE A 92 -30.62 13.36 -5.52
C ILE A 92 -30.36 11.87 -5.35
N THR A 93 -31.35 11.01 -5.62
CA THR A 93 -31.16 9.55 -5.51
C THR A 93 -30.05 9.07 -6.44
N ALA A 94 -30.03 9.50 -7.70
CA ALA A 94 -29.00 9.10 -8.68
C ALA A 94 -27.58 9.52 -8.24
N LEU A 95 -27.42 10.76 -7.77
CA LEU A 95 -26.14 11.27 -7.27
C LEU A 95 -25.71 10.58 -5.97
N ALA A 96 -26.65 10.35 -5.05
CA ALA A 96 -26.37 9.67 -3.79
C ALA A 96 -25.89 8.23 -4.02
N THR A 97 -26.61 7.45 -4.83
CA THR A 97 -26.20 6.07 -5.15
C THR A 97 -24.84 6.03 -5.84
N SER A 98 -24.61 6.93 -6.81
CA SER A 98 -23.33 7.04 -7.51
C SER A 98 -22.18 7.44 -6.58
N GLY A 99 -22.43 8.41 -5.69
CA GLY A 99 -21.47 8.91 -4.70
C GLY A 99 -21.08 7.85 -3.68
N VAL A 100 -22.07 7.15 -3.10
CA VAL A 100 -21.84 6.06 -2.14
C VAL A 100 -21.03 4.93 -2.77
N SER A 101 -21.38 4.51 -3.98
CA SER A 101 -20.64 3.47 -4.73
C SER A 101 -19.18 3.89 -4.97
N THR A 102 -18.97 5.13 -5.42
CA THR A 102 -17.63 5.68 -5.67
C THR A 102 -16.80 5.79 -4.39
N ALA A 103 -17.41 6.23 -3.28
CA ALA A 103 -16.76 6.35 -1.99
C ALA A 103 -16.33 4.97 -1.44
N LEU A 104 -17.17 3.95 -1.59
CA LEU A 104 -16.87 2.60 -1.15
C LEU A 104 -15.66 2.01 -1.91
N ILE A 105 -15.63 2.16 -3.23
CA ILE A 105 -14.51 1.71 -4.08
C ILE A 105 -13.22 2.45 -3.68
N ALA A 106 -13.32 3.76 -3.44
CA ALA A 106 -12.17 4.54 -2.98
C ALA A 106 -11.65 4.05 -1.63
N TRP A 107 -12.55 3.77 -0.67
CA TRP A 107 -12.21 3.31 0.67
C TRP A 107 -11.56 1.93 0.67
N ILE A 108 -12.14 0.95 -0.04
CA ILE A 108 -11.60 -0.42 -0.14
C ILE A 108 -10.23 -0.43 -0.83
N GLY A 109 -10.05 0.40 -1.86
CA GLY A 109 -8.79 0.50 -2.60
C GLY A 109 -7.76 1.47 -1.98
N THR A 110 -8.00 2.05 -0.80
CA THR A 110 -7.04 2.97 -0.14
C THR A 110 -5.78 2.26 0.38
N PRO A 111 -5.86 1.11 1.10
CA PRO A 111 -4.67 0.43 1.60
C PRO A 111 -3.87 -0.29 0.51
N TYR A 112 -4.34 -0.35 -0.74
CA TYR A 112 -3.68 -1.12 -1.80
C TYR A 112 -2.31 -0.58 -2.16
N VAL A 113 -1.28 -1.41 -1.97
CA VAL A 113 0.11 -1.07 -2.32
C VAL A 113 0.33 -1.42 -3.79
N GLY A 114 0.51 -0.39 -4.61
CA GLY A 114 0.73 -0.54 -6.04
C GLY A 114 2.14 -1.00 -6.37
N THR A 115 3.14 -0.37 -5.73
CA THR A 115 4.55 -0.76 -5.83
C THR A 115 5.19 -0.63 -4.47
N MET A 116 6.16 -1.49 -4.19
CA MET A 116 6.93 -1.45 -2.95
C MET A 116 8.40 -1.69 -3.27
N ARG A 117 9.30 -0.99 -2.60
CA ARG A 117 10.74 -1.12 -2.81
C ARG A 117 11.43 -1.27 -1.46
N LEU A 118 12.37 -2.19 -1.40
CA LEU A 118 13.30 -2.31 -0.29
C LEU A 118 14.57 -1.54 -0.66
N LEU A 119 14.93 -0.57 0.16
CA LEU A 119 16.07 0.33 -0.05
C LEU A 119 17.12 0.04 1.00
N ALA A 120 18.38 -0.03 0.58
CA ALA A 120 19.54 0.01 1.46
C ALA A 120 20.09 1.44 1.49
N THR A 121 20.10 2.03 2.68
CA THR A 121 20.79 3.29 2.94
C THR A 121 22.30 3.00 3.13
N PRO A 122 23.21 3.93 2.81
CA PRO A 122 24.65 3.77 3.03
C PRO A 122 25.05 3.39 4.47
N GLN A 123 24.21 3.69 5.46
CA GLN A 123 24.38 3.23 6.85
C GLN A 123 23.95 1.76 7.09
N HIS A 124 23.78 0.95 6.04
CA HIS A 124 23.28 -0.43 6.09
C HIS A 124 21.90 -0.60 6.74
N GLN A 125 21.13 0.49 6.85
CA GLN A 125 19.75 0.44 7.31
C GLN A 125 18.81 0.12 6.14
N HIS A 126 17.91 -0.83 6.36
CA HIS A 126 16.87 -1.18 5.40
C HIS A 126 15.66 -0.27 5.59
N VAL A 127 15.30 0.45 4.53
CA VAL A 127 14.12 1.33 4.50
C VAL A 127 13.15 0.79 3.47
N MET A 128 11.88 0.69 3.86
CA MET A 128 10.84 0.22 2.95
C MET A 128 10.02 1.38 2.41
N GLU A 129 9.92 1.44 1.09
CA GLU A 129 9.12 2.42 0.36
C GLU A 129 7.84 1.74 -0.11
N LEU A 130 6.67 2.19 0.35
CA LEU A 130 5.37 1.69 -0.07
C LEU A 130 4.61 2.78 -0.83
N ASN A 131 4.22 2.49 -2.06
CA ASN A 131 3.45 3.43 -2.88
C ASN A 131 1.97 3.06 -2.90
N THR A 132 1.14 3.98 -2.45
CA THR A 132 -0.33 3.83 -2.37
C THR A 132 -1.02 4.94 -3.17
N LEU A 133 -2.33 4.80 -3.41
CA LEU A 133 -3.15 5.81 -4.07
C LEU A 133 -4.20 6.33 -3.10
N ASP A 134 -4.26 7.66 -2.96
CA ASP A 134 -5.33 8.31 -2.22
C ASP A 134 -6.68 8.20 -2.95
N TRP A 135 -7.74 8.70 -2.30
CA TRP A 135 -9.08 8.68 -2.88
C TRP A 135 -9.21 9.51 -4.17
N ARG A 136 -8.32 10.48 -4.40
CA ARG A 136 -8.23 11.33 -5.60
C ARG A 136 -7.23 10.78 -6.63
N LEU A 137 -6.83 9.51 -6.52
CA LEU A 137 -5.80 8.87 -7.37
C LEU A 137 -4.43 9.55 -7.31
N ARG A 138 -4.12 10.32 -6.25
CA ARG A 138 -2.79 10.85 -6.04
C ARG A 138 -1.91 9.78 -5.44
N LYS A 139 -0.71 9.64 -5.99
CA LYS A 139 0.30 8.73 -5.48
C LYS A 139 0.84 9.25 -4.15
N GLN A 140 0.93 8.37 -3.18
CA GLN A 140 1.49 8.63 -1.86
C GLN A 140 2.61 7.64 -1.61
N THR A 141 3.79 8.16 -1.31
CA THR A 141 4.94 7.35 -0.88
C THR A 141 4.97 7.30 0.64
N THR A 142 4.91 6.11 1.23
CA THR A 142 5.18 5.90 2.65
C THR A 142 6.55 5.28 2.82
N LEU A 143 7.43 5.97 3.54
CA LEU A 143 8.75 5.47 3.91
C LEU A 143 8.66 4.90 5.33
N VAL A 144 9.08 3.65 5.49
CA VAL A 144 9.18 2.94 6.78
C VAL A 144 10.65 2.72 7.06
N TYR A 145 11.19 3.46 8.02
CA TYR A 145 12.60 3.41 8.42
C TYR A 145 12.88 2.21 9.34
N GLU A 146 11.86 1.76 10.07
CA GLU A 146 11.95 0.61 10.97
C GLU A 146 10.87 -0.43 10.62
N PRO A 147 11.19 -1.41 9.75
CA PRO A 147 10.24 -2.43 9.33
C PRO A 147 9.66 -3.28 10.47
N ALA A 148 10.32 -3.36 11.64
CA ALA A 148 9.85 -4.07 12.83
C ALA A 148 8.51 -3.54 13.39
N PHE A 149 8.10 -2.33 13.01
CA PHE A 149 6.79 -1.76 13.36
C PHE A 149 5.65 -2.26 12.46
N LEU A 150 5.95 -2.95 11.37
CA LEU A 150 4.94 -3.57 10.52
C LEU A 150 4.55 -4.92 11.10
N ARG A 151 3.25 -5.11 11.30
CA ARG A 151 2.70 -6.37 11.79
C ARG A 151 1.56 -6.83 10.87
N PRO A 152 1.33 -8.15 10.77
CA PRO A 152 0.11 -8.67 10.18
C PRO A 152 -1.13 -8.07 10.86
N THR A 153 -2.15 -7.73 10.09
CA THR A 153 -3.42 -7.20 10.59
C THR A 153 -4.59 -8.12 10.24
N SER A 154 -5.62 -8.13 11.07
CA SER A 154 -6.88 -8.83 10.80
C SER A 154 -7.89 -7.98 10.02
N ARG A 155 -7.54 -6.72 9.71
CA ARG A 155 -8.42 -5.79 8.98
C ARG A 155 -8.66 -6.29 7.55
N PRO A 156 -9.91 -6.34 7.06
CA PRO A 156 -10.17 -6.74 5.68
C PRO A 156 -9.49 -5.79 4.69
N PHE A 157 -8.99 -6.34 3.59
CA PHE A 157 -8.25 -5.62 2.55
C PHE A 157 -6.96 -4.95 3.03
N ALA A 158 -6.34 -5.42 4.11
CA ALA A 158 -5.00 -5.04 4.53
C ALA A 158 -4.26 -6.29 5.01
N ALA A 159 -3.01 -6.44 4.59
CA ALA A 159 -2.12 -7.51 5.07
C ALA A 159 -1.31 -7.01 6.27
N TRP A 160 -0.80 -5.77 6.18
CA TRP A 160 0.05 -5.17 7.21
C TRP A 160 -0.55 -3.92 7.83
N GLU A 161 -0.19 -3.67 9.08
CA GLU A 161 -0.41 -2.42 9.78
C GLU A 161 0.86 -1.91 10.46
N LEU A 162 0.99 -0.58 10.51
CA LEU A 162 1.90 0.06 11.47
C LEU A 162 1.27 -0.01 12.86
N THR A 163 1.99 -0.67 13.78
CA THR A 163 1.52 -0.89 15.14
C THR A 163 1.71 0.34 16.03
N ASN A 164 0.80 0.53 16.98
CA ASN A 164 0.96 1.50 18.07
C ASN A 164 1.74 0.92 19.26
N SER A 165 1.98 -0.39 19.26
CA SER A 165 2.72 -1.09 20.30
C SER A 165 4.16 -1.23 19.84
N ALA A 166 5.03 -0.31 20.27
CA ALA A 166 6.43 -0.33 19.88
C ALA A 166 7.08 -1.68 20.23
N PRO A 167 7.87 -2.27 19.31
CA PRO A 167 8.70 -3.41 19.63
C PRO A 167 9.78 -3.00 20.64
N ALA A 168 10.34 -3.99 21.34
CA ALA A 168 11.46 -3.77 22.24
C ALA A 168 12.60 -3.05 21.48
N PRO A 169 13.19 -2.00 22.07
CA PRO A 169 14.29 -1.31 21.42
C PRO A 169 15.46 -2.27 21.24
N ARG A 170 16.10 -2.24 20.06
CA ARG A 170 17.30 -3.06 19.79
C ARG A 170 18.45 -2.65 20.70
N ASP A 171 18.59 -1.35 20.93
CA ASP A 171 19.55 -0.75 21.85
C ASP A 171 18.78 0.03 22.91
N VAL A 172 18.99 -0.29 24.20
CA VAL A 172 18.34 0.42 25.30
C VAL A 172 18.90 1.85 25.32
N PRO A 173 18.08 2.88 25.05
CA PRO A 173 18.60 4.22 24.98
C PRO A 173 18.92 4.74 26.38
N ALA A 174 20.10 5.33 26.55
CA ALA A 174 20.52 5.95 27.81
C ALA A 174 19.73 7.23 28.13
N THR A 175 19.01 7.80 27.16
CA THR A 175 18.23 9.03 27.30
C THR A 175 16.96 8.93 26.46
N GLU A 176 15.91 9.65 26.85
CA GLU A 176 14.66 9.71 26.10
C GLU A 176 14.93 10.13 24.64
N THR A 177 14.69 9.21 23.71
CA THR A 177 15.02 9.41 22.29
C THR A 177 13.77 9.23 21.45
N THR A 178 13.44 10.25 20.64
CA THR A 178 12.34 10.19 19.67
C THR A 178 12.87 9.83 18.29
N THR A 179 12.51 8.63 17.81
CA THR A 179 12.91 8.12 16.50
C THR A 179 11.73 8.13 15.53
N LYS A 180 12.02 8.52 14.29
CA LYS A 180 11.03 8.54 13.20
C LYS A 180 10.92 7.14 12.60
N VAL A 181 9.77 6.50 12.80
CA VAL A 181 9.50 5.12 12.37
C VAL A 181 9.03 5.08 10.93
N ALA A 182 8.09 5.96 10.59
CA ALA A 182 7.52 6.02 9.24
C ALA A 182 7.00 7.41 8.89
N GLU A 183 6.89 7.70 7.61
CA GLU A 183 6.32 8.95 7.09
C GLU A 183 5.60 8.72 5.78
N THR A 184 4.45 9.37 5.61
CA THR A 184 3.70 9.37 4.35
C THR A 184 3.81 10.73 3.69
N ILE A 185 4.23 10.74 2.43
CA ILE A 185 4.47 11.94 1.62
C ILE A 185 3.53 11.92 0.41
N ASP A 186 2.98 13.07 0.05
CA ASP A 186 2.27 13.23 -1.23
C ASP A 186 3.29 13.43 -2.35
N ASP A 187 3.32 12.54 -3.35
CA ASP A 187 4.33 12.57 -4.41
C ASP A 187 4.26 13.86 -5.24
N LYS A 188 3.06 14.43 -5.39
CA LYS A 188 2.87 15.62 -6.23
C LYS A 188 3.42 16.87 -5.56
N THR A 189 3.21 17.03 -4.25
CA THR A 189 3.60 18.25 -3.52
C THR A 189 4.90 18.09 -2.76
N GLY A 190 5.37 16.85 -2.56
CA GLY A 190 6.49 16.53 -1.69
C GLY A 190 6.22 16.86 -0.21
N THR A 191 4.96 17.08 0.17
CA THR A 191 4.56 17.45 1.53
C THR A 191 4.29 16.21 2.36
N SER A 192 4.82 16.19 3.59
CA SER A 192 4.50 15.15 4.57
C SER A 192 3.03 15.26 4.99
N LYS A 193 2.24 14.20 4.73
CA LYS A 193 0.84 14.07 5.18
C LYS A 193 0.75 13.61 6.63
N GLY A 194 1.80 12.96 7.12
CA GLY A 194 1.88 12.53 8.50
C GLY A 194 3.14 11.72 8.78
N THR A 195 3.45 11.59 10.06
CA THR A 195 4.64 10.91 10.56
C THR A 195 4.26 10.02 11.74
N TRP A 196 4.80 8.80 11.75
CA TRP A 196 4.87 7.90 12.89
C TRP A 196 6.23 8.07 13.56
N ALA A 197 6.22 8.40 14.84
CA ALA A 197 7.42 8.45 15.66
C ALA A 197 7.22 7.62 16.93
N VAL A 198 8.31 7.12 17.49
CA VAL A 198 8.32 6.44 18.78
C VAL A 198 9.27 7.19 19.70
N THR A 199 8.84 7.39 20.94
CA THR A 199 9.70 7.90 22.00
C THR A 199 10.01 6.76 22.94
N TYR A 200 11.28 6.37 23.03
CA TYR A 200 11.76 5.40 23.97
C TYR A 200 12.31 6.11 25.20
N ALA A 201 11.82 5.74 26.38
CA ALA A 201 12.35 6.20 27.67
C ALA A 201 13.33 5.15 28.24
N PRO A 202 14.33 5.58 29.02
CA PRO A 202 15.26 4.67 29.67
C PRO A 202 14.51 3.69 30.59
N ALA A 203 15.06 2.48 30.75
CA ALA A 203 14.50 1.49 31.65
C ALA A 203 14.54 2.02 33.10
N ALA A 204 13.36 2.10 33.74
CA ALA A 204 13.31 2.24 35.19
C ALA A 204 13.74 0.92 35.84
N ASP A 205 14.18 0.96 37.10
CA ASP A 205 14.74 -0.18 37.85
C ASP A 205 13.84 -1.43 37.88
N ASP A 206 12.54 -1.31 37.54
CA ASP A 206 11.55 -2.40 37.42
C ASP A 206 11.44 -3.02 36.01
N GLY A 207 12.51 -3.03 35.22
CA GLY A 207 12.71 -4.05 34.17
C GLY A 207 11.97 -3.87 32.83
N GLY A 208 11.56 -2.66 32.47
CA GLY A 208 11.00 -2.40 31.12
C GLY A 208 11.29 -1.01 30.58
N ALA A 209 11.97 -0.92 29.43
CA ALA A 209 12.04 0.32 28.67
C ALA A 209 10.63 0.68 28.18
N SER A 210 10.09 1.83 28.62
CA SER A 210 8.76 2.26 28.18
C SER A 210 8.86 2.97 26.83
N ALA A 211 7.96 2.62 25.91
CA ALA A 211 7.95 3.14 24.56
C ALA A 211 6.57 3.74 24.24
N LYS A 212 6.55 5.01 23.82
CA LYS A 212 5.33 5.74 23.49
C LYS A 212 5.32 6.07 22.01
N VAL A 213 4.34 5.54 21.29
CA VAL A 213 4.14 5.88 19.87
C VAL A 213 3.36 7.19 19.74
N VAL A 214 3.89 8.10 18.94
CA VAL A 214 3.31 9.41 18.66
C VAL A 214 3.03 9.52 17.15
N VAL A 215 1.76 9.72 16.81
CA VAL A 215 1.31 9.90 15.43
C VAL A 215 0.98 11.36 15.19
N LYS A 216 1.66 11.99 14.22
CA LYS A 216 1.39 13.37 13.80
C LYS A 216 0.73 13.37 12.41
N GLY A 217 -0.35 14.11 12.24
CA GLY A 217 -1.06 14.23 10.96
C GLY A 217 -1.92 13.01 10.62
N LYS A 218 -1.99 12.64 9.34
CA LYS A 218 -2.75 11.47 8.85
C LYS A 218 -1.87 10.54 8.00
N PRO A 219 -0.86 9.89 8.60
CA PRO A 219 -0.03 8.93 7.87
C PRO A 219 -0.83 7.67 7.52
N THR A 220 -0.41 6.98 6.45
CA THR A 220 -1.02 5.72 6.02
C THR A 220 -0.64 4.61 7.00
N ARG A 221 -1.63 4.00 7.65
CA ARG A 221 -1.42 2.92 8.64
C ARG A 221 -1.43 1.52 8.04
N TYR A 222 -2.36 1.28 7.11
CA TYR A 222 -2.72 -0.05 6.63
C TYR A 222 -2.26 -0.24 5.20
N PHE A 223 -1.71 -1.43 4.92
CA PHE A 223 -1.13 -1.76 3.63
C PHE A 223 -1.63 -3.14 3.19
N ASN A 224 -2.13 -3.22 1.97
CA ASN A 224 -2.51 -4.46 1.33
C ASN A 224 -1.40 -4.86 0.36
N VAL A 225 -0.68 -5.91 0.74
CA VAL A 225 0.44 -6.50 0.01
C VAL A 225 0.12 -7.98 -0.20
N HIS A 226 0.47 -8.50 -1.37
CA HIS A 226 0.31 -9.91 -1.71
C HIS A 226 1.56 -10.61 -1.21
N GLU A 227 1.51 -11.13 0.02
CA GLU A 227 2.66 -11.75 0.70
C GLU A 227 3.23 -12.93 -0.10
N GLU A 228 2.39 -13.63 -0.87
CA GLU A 228 2.77 -14.73 -1.74
C GLU A 228 3.69 -14.32 -2.90
N LEU A 229 3.75 -13.02 -3.23
CA LEU A 229 4.64 -12.49 -4.27
C LEU A 229 5.96 -11.97 -3.68
N LEU A 230 6.12 -11.98 -2.36
CA LEU A 230 7.35 -11.56 -1.70
C LEU A 230 8.36 -12.71 -1.74
N GLY A 231 9.47 -12.48 -2.45
CA GLY A 231 10.61 -13.40 -2.48
C GLY A 231 11.42 -13.40 -1.19
N GLN A 232 12.49 -14.20 -1.16
CA GLN A 232 13.40 -14.32 -0.01
C GLN A 232 14.08 -13.00 0.38
N ASP A 233 14.26 -12.08 -0.57
CA ASP A 233 14.86 -10.76 -0.34
C ASP A 233 14.08 -9.90 0.67
N TRP A 234 12.81 -10.26 0.96
CA TRP A 234 11.94 -9.55 1.89
C TRP A 234 11.93 -10.14 3.32
N GLN A 235 12.75 -11.15 3.60
CA GLN A 235 12.83 -11.80 4.92
C GLN A 235 13.38 -10.91 6.04
N VAL A 236 13.76 -9.66 5.75
CA VAL A 236 14.13 -8.63 6.75
C VAL A 236 12.95 -8.27 7.69
N LEU A 237 11.75 -8.78 7.39
CA LEU A 237 10.52 -8.60 8.18
C LEU A 237 10.34 -9.64 9.30
N GLY A 238 11.18 -10.67 9.38
CA GLY A 238 11.11 -11.78 10.34
C GLY A 238 12.21 -11.78 11.40
#